data_AF-K7TKX2-F1
#
_entry.id   AF-K7TKX2-F1
#
_cell.length_a   1.000
_cell.length_b   1.000
_cell.length_c   1.000
_cell.angle_alpha   90.00
_cell.angle_beta   90.00
_cell.angle_gamma   90.00
#
_symmetry.space_group_name_H-M   'P 1'
#
loop_
_entity.id
_entity.type
_entity.pdbx_description
1 polymer ?
#
loop_
_entity_poly.entity_id
_entity_poly.type
_entity_poly.pdbx_seq_one_letter_code
_entity_poly.pdbx_strand_id
1 'polypeptide(L)' 'MAKEYAPPGTLTRTSIMLGCGETPDQVISTMEKVRPAGCWCRHVITFGQYMRPSKRHMPVSEYVTPEAFEKYQP' A
#
# COMPACT_ATOMS: atom_id res chain seq x y z
N MET A 1 -13.51 6.06 5.13
CA MET A 1 -12.55 5.22 4.34
C MET A 1 -13.34 4.31 3.41
N ALA A 2 -12.82 3.86 2.25
CA ALA A 2 -13.59 3.13 1.21
C ALA A 2 -14.41 1.90 1.71
N LYS A 3 -14.04 1.32 2.86
CA LYS A 3 -14.75 0.21 3.51
C LYS A 3 -16.08 0.60 4.17
N GLU A 4 -16.30 1.87 4.52
CA GLU A 4 -17.58 2.34 5.10
C GLU A 4 -18.71 2.44 4.08
N TYR A 5 -18.38 2.49 2.79
CA TYR A 5 -19.35 2.64 1.70
C TYR A 5 -19.50 1.38 0.85
N ALA A 6 -18.73 0.32 1.12
CA ALA A 6 -18.72 -0.89 0.31
C ALA A 6 -19.71 -1.94 0.84
N PRO A 7 -20.53 -2.56 -0.03
CA PRO A 7 -21.42 -3.65 0.36
C PRO A 7 -20.67 -4.81 1.03
N PRO A 8 -21.28 -5.49 2.02
CA PRO A 8 -20.70 -6.71 2.60
C PRO A 8 -20.54 -7.78 1.51
N GLY A 9 -19.28 -8.12 1.19
CA GLY A 9 -18.93 -9.09 0.15
C GLY A 9 -18.06 -8.55 -0.99
N THR A 10 -17.89 -7.22 -1.09
CA THR A 10 -17.06 -6.59 -2.13
C THR A 10 -15.56 -6.85 -1.91
N LEU A 11 -14.90 -7.38 -2.94
CA LEU A 11 -13.44 -7.49 -2.99
C LEU A 11 -12.85 -6.09 -3.00
N THR A 12 -12.03 -5.76 -2.01
CA THR A 12 -11.42 -4.43 -1.93
C THR A 12 -9.94 -4.56 -2.26
N ARG A 13 -9.51 -3.90 -3.33
CA ARG A 13 -8.10 -3.80 -3.71
C ARG A 13 -7.52 -2.50 -3.19
N THR A 14 -6.36 -2.58 -2.54
CA THR A 14 -5.64 -1.42 -2.05
C THR A 14 -4.24 -1.43 -2.67
N SER A 15 -3.89 -0.35 -3.37
CA SER A 15 -2.55 -0.15 -3.91
C SER A 15 -1.79 0.85 -3.05
N ILE A 16 -0.58 0.49 -2.61
CA ILE A 16 0.33 1.38 -1.88
C ILE A 16 1.52 1.66 -2.79
N MET A 17 1.76 2.95 -3.06
CA MET A 17 2.95 3.39 -3.79
C MET A 17 4.06 3.70 -2.81
N LEU A 18 5.22 3.05 -3.00
CA LEU A 18 6.42 3.24 -2.20
C LEU A 18 7.42 4.14 -2.94
N GLY A 19 8.31 4.82 -2.22
CA GLY A 19 9.29 5.75 -2.75
C GLY A 19 8.92 7.23 -2.62
N CYS A 20 7.91 7.57 -1.82
CA CYS A 20 7.56 8.95 -1.48
C CYS A 20 8.25 9.45 -0.19
N GLY A 21 9.05 8.61 0.47
CA GLY A 21 9.74 8.93 1.72
C GLY A 21 9.06 8.35 2.95
N GLU A 22 8.15 7.38 2.76
CA GLU A 22 7.54 6.64 3.84
C GLU A 22 8.55 5.75 4.59
N THR A 23 8.29 5.56 5.89
CA THR A 23 9.06 4.63 6.72
C THR A 23 8.42 3.23 6.72
N PRO A 24 9.20 2.15 6.89
CA PRO A 24 8.66 0.78 6.94
C PRO A 24 7.56 0.61 7.99
N ASP A 25 7.72 1.20 9.18
CA ASP A 25 6.71 1.23 10.23
C ASP A 25 5.39 1.88 9.79
N GLN A 26 5.45 2.97 9.03
CA GLN A 26 4.24 3.60 8.48
C GLN A 26 3.54 2.69 7.48
N VAL A 27 4.28 1.96 6.65
CA VAL A 27 3.73 0.99 5.70
C VAL A 27 3.06 -0.15 6.46
N ILE A 28 3.73 -0.71 7.48
CA ILE A 28 3.20 -1.80 8.32
C ILE A 28 1.94 -1.35 9.07
N SER A 29 1.96 -0.20 9.75
CA SER A 29 0.77 0.29 10.46
C SER A 29 -0.38 0.60 9.50
N THR A 30 -0.07 1.02 8.27
CA THR A 30 -1.09 1.21 7.22
C THR A 30 -1.69 -0.13 6.81
N MET A 31 -0.87 -1.18 6.62
CA MET A 31 -1.36 -2.53 6.38
C MET A 31 -2.24 -3.02 7.53
N GLU A 32 -1.86 -2.80 8.79
CA GLU A 32 -2.65 -3.16 9.97
C GLU A 32 -3.98 -2.41 10.03
N LYS A 33 -4.01 -1.12 9.66
CA LYS A 33 -5.23 -0.30 9.57
C LYS A 33 -6.16 -0.68 8.43
N VAL A 34 -5.62 -1.23 7.34
CA VAL A 34 -6.41 -1.76 6.22
C VAL A 34 -6.84 -3.20 6.48
N ARG A 35 -6.20 -3.89 7.43
CA ARG A 35 -6.49 -5.26 7.87
C ARG A 35 -7.70 -5.49 8.83
N PRO A 36 -8.41 -4.53 9.45
CA PRO A 36 -9.31 -4.88 10.55
C PRO A 36 -10.64 -5.48 10.08
N ALA A 37 -11.06 -6.52 10.81
CA ALA A 37 -12.34 -7.23 10.85
C ALA A 37 -12.81 -7.90 9.54
N GLY A 38 -12.64 -9.22 9.46
CA GLY A 38 -13.50 -10.12 8.66
C GLY A 38 -13.14 -10.36 7.20
N CYS A 39 -12.05 -9.80 6.67
CA CYS A 39 -11.74 -9.86 5.23
C CYS A 39 -10.30 -10.30 4.92
N TRP A 40 -9.74 -11.21 5.73
CA TRP A 40 -8.42 -11.82 5.45
C TRP A 40 -8.34 -12.47 4.06
N CYS A 41 -9.46 -12.91 3.49
CA CYS A 41 -9.52 -13.54 2.17
C CYS A 41 -9.98 -12.57 1.04
N ARG A 42 -10.29 -11.30 1.32
CA ARG A 42 -10.96 -10.38 0.37
C ARG A 42 -10.22 -9.06 0.13
N HIS A 43 -9.05 -8.86 0.75
CA HIS A 43 -8.22 -7.67 0.57
C HIS A 43 -6.95 -8.00 -0.22
N VAL A 44 -6.88 -7.52 -1.46
CA VAL A 44 -5.66 -7.62 -2.28
C VAL A 44 -4.86 -6.34 -2.08
N ILE A 45 -3.71 -6.44 -1.42
CA ILE A 45 -2.77 -5.32 -1.26
C ILE A 45 -1.69 -5.47 -2.33
N THR A 46 -1.49 -4.43 -3.14
CA THR A 46 -0.42 -4.39 -4.13
C THR A 46 0.55 -3.26 -3.81
N PHE A 47 1.83 -3.57 -3.70
CA PHE A 47 2.90 -2.60 -3.55
C PHE A 47 3.48 -2.27 -4.93
N GLY A 48 3.69 -0.98 -5.20
CA GLY A 48 4.30 -0.52 -6.44
C GLY A 48 5.31 0.59 -6.18
N GLN A 49 6.33 0.69 -7.03
CA GLN A 49 7.27 1.80 -6.98
C GLN A 49 6.61 3.06 -7.54
N TYR A 50 6.72 4.17 -6.80
CA TYR A 50 6.38 5.50 -7.28
C TYR A 50 7.37 5.90 -8.37
N MET A 51 6.87 5.98 -9.60
CA MET A 51 7.61 6.52 -10.74
C MET A 51 7.13 7.94 -10.99
N ARG A 52 8.03 8.90 -10.80
CA ARG A 52 7.75 10.30 -11.07
C ARG A 52 7.57 10.53 -12.59
N PRO A 53 6.38 10.94 -13.06
CA PRO A 53 6.13 11.08 -14.50
C PRO A 53 6.72 12.37 -15.10
N SER A 54 6.94 13.42 -14.29
CA SER A 54 7.60 14.65 -14.75
C SER A 54 8.26 15.42 -13.61
N LYS A 55 9.18 16.33 -13.94
CA LYS A 55 9.91 17.19 -12.97
C LYS A 55 9.02 18.13 -12.13
N ARG A 56 7.70 18.19 -12.39
CA ARG A 56 6.74 18.96 -11.59
C ARG A 56 6.10 18.16 -10.46
N HIS A 57 6.18 16.83 -10.52
CA HIS A 57 5.62 15.95 -9.49
C HIS A 57 6.60 15.78 -8.32
N MET A 58 6.13 15.20 -7.22
CA MET A 58 6.95 14.93 -6.05
C MET A 58 8.23 14.16 -6.45
N PRO A 59 9.41 14.56 -5.97
CA PRO A 59 10.62 13.79 -6.22
C PRO A 59 10.45 12.39 -5.63
N VAL A 60 10.97 11.39 -6.34
CA VAL A 60 11.11 10.04 -5.77
C VAL A 60 12.10 10.18 -4.62
N SER A 61 11.66 9.91 -3.40
CA SER A 61 12.49 10.02 -2.22
C SER A 61 13.47 8.85 -2.14
N GLU A 62 13.00 7.65 -2.47
CA GLU A 62 13.82 6.44 -2.46
C GLU A 62 13.33 5.43 -3.51
N TYR A 63 14.28 4.72 -4.12
CA TYR A 63 13.96 3.55 -4.93
C TYR A 63 14.03 2.32 -4.04
N VAL A 64 12.87 1.69 -3.85
CA VAL A 64 12.74 0.53 -2.98
C VAL A 64 13.40 -0.66 -3.64
N THR A 65 14.29 -1.34 -2.91
CA THR A 65 14.96 -2.55 -3.41
C THR A 65 13.99 -3.73 -3.43
N PRO A 66 14.19 -4.72 -4.31
CA PRO A 66 13.38 -5.95 -4.34
C PRO A 66 13.27 -6.64 -2.97
N GLU A 67 14.36 -6.68 -2.19
CA GLU A 67 14.39 -7.26 -0.83
C GLU A 67 13.46 -6.53 0.15
N ALA A 68 13.30 -5.20 -0.01
CA ALA A 68 12.36 -4.46 0.82
C ALA A 68 10.91 -4.82 0.46
N PHE A 69 10.60 -5.14 -0.80
CA PHE A 69 9.28 -5.66 -1.19
C PHE A 69 8.98 -7.01 -0.54
N GLU A 70 9.98 -7.89 -0.39
CA GLU A 70 9.80 -9.18 0.31
C GLU A 70 9.40 -9.00 1.78
N LYS A 71 9.91 -7.97 2.46
CA LYS A 71 9.51 -7.67 3.85
C LYS A 71 8.03 -7.28 3.99
N TYR A 72 7.40 -6.81 2.91
CA TYR A 72 5.99 -6.44 2.88
C TYR A 72 5.08 -7.56 2.34
N GLN A 73 5.66 -8.69 1.90
CA GLN A 73 4.93 -9.83 1.40
C GLN A 73 4.70 -10.82 2.57
N PRO A 74 3.47 -10.91 3.12
CA PRO A 74 3.16 -11.81 4.22
C PRO A 74 3.12 -13.28 3.81
#